data_AF-A0A4Q9P8X4-F1
#
_entry.id   AF-A0A4Q9P8X4-F1
#
_cell.length_a   1.000
_cell.length_b   1.000
_cell.length_c   1.000
_cell.angle_alpha   90.00
_cell.angle_beta   90.00
_cell.angle_gamma   90.00
#
_symmetry.space_group_name_H-M   'P 1'
#
loop_
_entity.id
_entity.type
_entity.pdbx_description
1 polymer ?
#
loop_
_entity_poly.entity_id
_entity_poly.type
_entity_poly.pdbx_seq_one_letter_code
_entity_poly.pdbx_strand_id
1 'polypeptide(L)'
;GVSAVKASARTAAQLAGVQAENTRRARFAQRFAGLTPQQTLAQLSKGWRSDVYRHFLEPKIIKGPNGGHIHRFVCKKHPSKHVDRMEYQESTGNLSRHAKACDPDDSPETELITAYA
;
A
#
# COMPACT_ATOMS: atom_id res chain seq x y z
N GLY A 1 14.26 35.27 0.91
CA GLY A 1 15.42 34.38 1.12
C GLY A 1 15.09 32.95 0.73
N VAL A 2 16.07 32.18 0.25
CA VAL A 2 15.90 30.83 -0.33
C VAL A 2 15.23 29.83 0.63
N SER A 3 15.43 29.99 1.94
CA SER A 3 14.81 29.15 2.97
C SER A 3 13.29 29.33 3.09
N ALA A 4 12.79 30.56 2.93
CA ALA A 4 11.35 30.84 2.96
C ALA A 4 10.65 30.22 1.74
N VAL A 5 11.27 30.27 0.56
CA VAL A 5 10.74 29.66 -0.66
C VAL A 5 10.65 28.14 -0.53
N LYS A 6 11.67 27.49 0.05
CA LYS A 6 11.66 26.04 0.31
C LYS A 6 10.59 25.63 1.32
N ALA A 7 10.37 26.42 2.37
CA ALA A 7 9.32 26.16 3.35
C ALA A 7 7.93 26.25 2.71
N SER A 8 7.65 27.31 1.95
CA SER A 8 6.37 27.48 1.25
C SER A 8 6.11 26.37 0.22
N ALA A 9 7.14 25.94 -0.53
CA ALA A 9 7.02 24.85 -1.49
C ALA A 9 6.68 23.51 -0.80
N ARG A 10 7.27 23.23 0.37
CA ARG A 10 6.93 22.04 1.17
C ARG A 10 5.49 22.07 1.66
N THR A 11 5.02 23.21 2.17
CA THR A 11 3.63 23.38 2.61
C THR A 11 2.65 23.20 1.45
N ALA A 12 2.94 23.78 0.29
CA ALA A 12 2.10 23.61 -0.90
C ALA A 12 2.04 22.14 -1.36
N ALA A 13 3.17 21.44 -1.37
CA ALA A 13 3.23 20.01 -1.70
C ALA A 13 2.44 19.15 -0.70
N GLN A 14 2.51 19.45 0.59
CA GLN A 14 1.73 18.77 1.63
C GLN A 14 0.23 18.96 1.42
N LEU A 15 -0.22 20.20 1.20
CA LEU A 15 -1.62 20.50 0.95
C LEU A 15 -2.15 19.81 -0.31
N ALA A 16 -1.38 19.84 -1.41
CA ALA A 16 -1.72 19.14 -2.64
C ALA A 16 -1.86 17.62 -2.40
N GLY A 17 -0.97 17.03 -1.59
CA GLY A 17 -1.05 15.62 -1.20
C GLY A 17 -2.34 15.28 -0.44
N VAL A 18 -2.72 16.12 0.54
CA VAL A 18 -3.97 15.96 1.29
C VAL A 18 -5.20 16.07 0.38
N GLN A 19 -5.22 17.05 -0.53
CA GLN A 19 -6.33 17.23 -1.48
C GLN A 19 -6.45 16.03 -2.43
N ALA A 20 -5.33 15.52 -2.95
CA ALA A 20 -5.31 14.33 -3.79
C ALA A 20 -5.80 13.09 -3.04
N GLU A 21 -5.47 12.95 -1.76
CA GLU A 21 -5.99 11.87 -0.92
C GLU A 21 -7.50 11.96 -0.70
N ASN A 22 -8.00 13.14 -0.32
CA ASN A 22 -9.43 13.38 -0.13
C ASN A 22 -10.22 13.11 -1.42
N THR A 23 -9.68 13.49 -2.57
CA THR A 23 -10.29 13.21 -3.87
C THR A 23 -10.38 11.71 -4.16
N ARG A 24 -9.32 10.95 -3.86
CA ARG A 24 -9.32 9.48 -4.01
C ARG A 24 -10.35 8.84 -3.08
N ARG A 25 -10.42 9.27 -1.82
CA ARG A 25 -11.40 8.78 -0.85
C ARG A 25 -12.84 9.07 -1.30
N ALA A 26 -13.12 10.27 -1.81
CA ALA A 26 -14.44 10.63 -2.30
C ALA A 26 -14.87 9.80 -3.52
N ARG A 27 -13.98 9.63 -4.51
CA ARG A 27 -14.25 8.78 -5.68
C ARG A 27 -14.48 7.32 -5.29
N PHE A 28 -13.70 6.82 -4.33
CA PHE A 28 -13.87 5.48 -3.81
C PHE A 28 -15.24 5.31 -3.14
N ALA A 29 -15.63 6.24 -2.27
CA ALA A 29 -16.92 6.20 -1.59
C ALA A 29 -18.09 6.25 -2.57
N GLN A 30 -17.99 7.03 -3.65
CA GLN A 30 -19.00 7.06 -4.71
C GLN A 30 -19.08 5.73 -5.48
N ARG A 31 -17.92 5.17 -5.86
CA ARG A 31 -17.84 3.95 -6.66
C ARG A 31 -18.38 2.71 -5.95
N PHE A 32 -18.19 2.62 -4.63
CA PHE A 32 -18.58 1.48 -3.82
C PHE A 32 -19.72 1.82 -2.85
N ALA A 33 -20.50 2.87 -3.15
CA ALA A 33 -21.63 3.28 -2.34
C ALA A 33 -22.64 2.13 -2.17
N GLY A 34 -23.08 1.89 -0.93
CA GLY A 34 -24.04 0.84 -0.61
C GLY A 34 -23.47 -0.58 -0.50
N LEU A 35 -22.18 -0.78 -0.75
CA LEU A 35 -21.52 -2.07 -0.52
C LEU A 35 -21.00 -2.19 0.90
N THR A 36 -21.07 -3.40 1.44
CA THR A 36 -20.37 -3.74 2.68
C THR A 36 -18.85 -3.77 2.46
N PRO A 37 -18.02 -3.57 3.50
CA PRO A 37 -16.57 -3.64 3.38
C PRO A 37 -16.08 -4.95 2.74
N GLN A 38 -16.74 -6.08 3.07
CA GLN A 38 -16.45 -7.41 2.53
C GLN A 38 -16.73 -7.47 1.02
N GLN A 39 -17.87 -6.95 0.58
CA GLN A 39 -18.21 -6.89 -0.85
C GLN A 39 -17.26 -5.98 -1.62
N THR A 40 -16.90 -4.83 -1.04
CA THR A 40 -15.92 -3.90 -1.61
C THR A 40 -14.57 -4.59 -1.80
N LEU A 41 -14.06 -5.30 -0.79
CA LEU A 41 -12.82 -6.05 -0.89
C LEU A 41 -12.91 -7.18 -1.94
N ALA A 42 -14.02 -7.91 -1.97
CA ALA A 42 -14.26 -8.95 -2.97
C ALA A 42 -14.28 -8.38 -4.40
N GLN A 43 -14.83 -7.18 -4.61
CA GLN A 43 -14.83 -6.53 -5.92
C GLN A 43 -13.45 -5.98 -6.29
N LEU A 44 -12.72 -5.40 -5.33
CA LEU A 44 -11.35 -4.92 -5.54
C LEU A 44 -10.39 -6.06 -5.91
N SER A 45 -10.45 -7.17 -5.18
CA SER A 45 -9.56 -8.32 -5.37
C SER A 45 -9.70 -8.97 -6.75
N LYS A 46 -10.90 -8.97 -7.35
CA LYS A 46 -11.11 -9.41 -8.73
C LYS A 46 -10.30 -8.62 -9.76
N GLY A 47 -10.02 -7.35 -9.47
CA GLY A 47 -9.25 -6.45 -10.34
C GLY A 47 -7.73 -6.54 -10.13
N TRP A 48 -7.26 -7.29 -9.13
CA TRP A 48 -5.82 -7.41 -8.87
C TRP A 48 -5.15 -8.29 -9.93
N ARG A 49 -4.11 -7.75 -10.56
CA ARG A 49 -3.35 -8.40 -11.64
C ARG A 49 -1.87 -8.58 -11.32
N SER A 50 -1.35 -7.86 -10.32
CA SER A 50 0.07 -7.93 -9.97
C SER A 50 0.39 -9.20 -9.17
N ASP A 51 1.51 -9.84 -9.49
CA ASP A 51 1.98 -11.03 -8.77
C ASP A 51 2.32 -10.76 -7.30
N VAL A 52 2.49 -9.49 -6.92
CA VAL A 52 2.75 -9.09 -5.53
C VAL A 52 1.68 -9.63 -4.57
N TYR A 53 0.42 -9.72 -5.00
CA TYR A 53 -0.66 -10.21 -4.16
C TYR A 53 -0.53 -11.71 -3.85
N ARG A 54 0.20 -12.48 -4.68
CA ARG A 54 0.46 -13.91 -4.43
C ARG A 54 1.37 -14.13 -3.22
N HIS A 55 2.17 -13.13 -2.82
CA HIS A 55 3.06 -13.19 -1.67
C HIS A 55 2.31 -13.13 -0.32
N PHE A 56 1.06 -12.64 -0.32
CA PHE A 56 0.26 -12.44 0.88
C PHE A 56 -0.91 -13.41 0.95
N LEU A 57 -1.34 -13.74 2.17
CA LEU A 57 -2.62 -14.39 2.40
C LEU A 57 -3.78 -13.48 1.99
N GLU A 58 -4.98 -14.05 1.88
CA GLU A 58 -6.18 -13.25 1.66
C GLU A 58 -6.28 -12.15 2.74
N PRO A 59 -6.44 -10.88 2.32
CA PRO A 59 -6.38 -9.78 3.25
C PRO A 59 -7.57 -9.74 4.18
N LYS A 60 -7.32 -9.38 5.44
CA LYS A 60 -8.36 -9.21 6.45
C LYS A 60 -8.78 -7.75 6.54
N ILE A 61 -10.07 -7.51 6.69
CA ILE A 61 -10.60 -6.16 6.93
C ILE A 61 -10.48 -5.85 8.42
N ILE A 62 -9.78 -4.76 8.73
CA ILE A 62 -9.70 -4.22 10.09
C ILE A 62 -10.27 -2.79 10.12
N LYS A 63 -10.73 -2.37 11.30
CA LYS A 63 -11.18 -0.99 11.49
C LYS A 63 -9.97 -0.06 11.48
N GLY A 64 -9.99 0.89 10.56
CA GLY A 64 -9.02 1.98 10.49
C GLY A 64 -9.46 3.20 11.28
N PRO A 65 -8.63 4.26 11.29
CA PRO A 65 -8.98 5.52 11.91
C PRO A 65 -10.18 6.17 11.21
N ASN A 66 -10.94 6.97 11.96
CA ASN A 66 -12.08 7.76 11.45
C ASN A 66 -13.14 6.92 10.70
N GLY A 67 -13.37 5.69 11.17
CA GLY A 67 -14.37 4.77 10.61
C GLY A 67 -14.02 4.19 9.24
N GLY A 68 -12.81 4.43 8.72
CA GLY A 68 -12.37 3.82 7.48
C GLY A 68 -12.01 2.33 7.64
N HIS A 69 -11.84 1.63 6.52
CA HIS A 69 -11.39 0.25 6.52
C HIS A 69 -9.95 0.13 6.02
N ILE A 70 -9.20 -0.76 6.69
CA ILE A 70 -7.85 -1.14 6.28
C ILE A 70 -7.88 -2.60 5.84
N HIS A 71 -7.25 -2.87 4.70
CA HIS A 71 -6.96 -4.20 4.22
C HIS A 71 -5.58 -4.61 4.72
N ARG A 72 -5.54 -5.59 5.64
CA ARG A 72 -4.31 -6.15 6.21
C ARG A 72 -3.85 -7.35 5.42
N PHE A 73 -2.70 -7.22 4.76
CA PHE A 73 -2.05 -8.27 4.00
C PHE A 73 -0.99 -8.95 4.86
N VAL A 74 -1.21 -10.23 5.21
CA VAL A 74 -0.26 -11.02 6.01
C VAL A 74 0.70 -11.76 5.08
N CYS A 75 2.00 -11.68 5.34
CA CYS A 75 3.01 -12.39 4.56
C CYS A 75 2.85 -13.90 4.71
N LYS A 76 2.88 -14.64 3.59
CA LYS A 76 2.82 -16.12 3.61
C LYS A 76 4.07 -16.75 4.22
N LYS A 77 5.25 -16.20 3.91
CA LYS A 77 6.57 -16.70 4.36
C LYS A 77 6.83 -16.38 5.84
N HIS A 78 6.38 -15.22 6.29
CA HIS A 78 6.57 -14.74 7.67
C HIS A 78 5.23 -14.29 8.26
N PRO A 79 4.43 -15.20 8.84
CA PRO A 79 3.07 -14.88 9.33
C PRO A 79 2.99 -13.79 10.41
N SER A 80 4.12 -13.48 11.08
CA SER A 80 4.23 -12.37 12.03
C SER A 80 4.30 -10.99 11.35
N LYS A 81 4.67 -10.93 10.07
CA LYS A 81 4.80 -9.69 9.30
C LYS A 81 3.54 -9.43 8.47
N HIS A 82 3.11 -8.18 8.43
CA HIS A 82 1.95 -7.74 7.66
C HIS A 82 2.16 -6.35 7.08
N VAL A 83 1.38 -6.04 6.05
CA VAL A 83 1.33 -4.73 5.40
C VAL A 83 -0.11 -4.25 5.38
N ASP A 84 -0.34 -3.06 5.92
CA ASP A 84 -1.66 -2.44 5.96
C ASP A 84 -1.83 -1.45 4.80
N ARG A 85 -3.02 -1.45 4.21
CA ARG A 85 -3.40 -0.55 3.11
C ARG A 85 -4.83 -0.04 3.34
N MET A 86 -5.02 1.27 3.22
CA MET A 86 -6.37 1.84 3.27
C MET A 86 -7.20 1.37 2.06
N GLU A 87 -8.51 1.20 2.25
CA GLU A 87 -9.41 0.70 1.21
C GLU A 87 -9.36 1.50 -0.11
N TYR A 88 -9.19 2.82 -0.02
CA TYR A 88 -9.16 3.74 -1.16
C TYR A 88 -7.79 3.90 -1.82
N GLN A 89 -6.73 3.29 -1.25
CA GLN A 89 -5.42 3.35 -1.87
C GLN A 89 -5.37 2.39 -3.04
N GLU A 90 -4.84 2.84 -4.19
CA GLU A 90 -4.69 2.03 -5.40
C GLU A 90 -3.25 1.49 -5.60
N SER A 91 -2.26 2.21 -5.07
CA SER A 91 -0.84 1.82 -5.17
C SER A 91 -0.51 0.55 -4.37
N THR A 92 0.32 -0.31 -4.97
CA THR A 92 0.89 -1.52 -4.36
C THR A 92 2.31 -1.32 -3.84
N GLY A 93 2.83 -0.09 -3.81
CA GLY A 93 4.25 0.16 -3.52
C GLY A 93 4.74 -0.40 -2.17
N ASN A 94 3.91 -0.39 -1.13
CA ASN A 94 4.23 -0.97 0.18
C ASN A 94 4.28 -2.51 0.13
N LEU A 95 3.31 -3.15 -0.55
CA LEU A 95 3.30 -4.60 -0.77
C LEU A 95 4.53 -5.03 -1.57
N SER A 96 4.87 -4.31 -2.64
CA SER A 96 6.01 -4.62 -3.49
C SER A 96 7.34 -4.48 -2.75
N ARG A 97 7.49 -3.44 -1.93
CA ARG A 97 8.69 -3.25 -1.10
C ARG A 97 8.85 -4.39 -0.09
N HIS A 98 7.76 -4.82 0.53
CA HIS A 98 7.80 -5.96 1.43
C HIS A 98 8.19 -7.24 0.71
N ALA A 99 7.54 -7.55 -0.42
CA ALA A 99 7.82 -8.78 -1.18
C ALA A 99 9.31 -8.87 -1.58
N LYS A 100 9.87 -7.78 -2.15
CA LYS A 100 11.29 -7.71 -2.55
C LYS A 100 12.27 -7.91 -1.38
N ALA A 101 11.95 -7.37 -0.21
CA ALA A 101 12.81 -7.52 0.97
C ALA A 101 12.62 -8.87 1.68
N CYS A 102 11.46 -9.51 1.49
CA CYS A 102 11.11 -10.79 2.11
C CYS A 102 11.67 -11.98 1.34
N ASP A 103 11.78 -11.83 0.03
CA ASP A 103 12.31 -12.82 -0.90
C ASP A 103 13.19 -12.07 -1.90
N PRO A 104 14.44 -11.75 -1.54
CA PRO A 104 15.36 -11.17 -2.49
C PRO A 104 15.55 -12.18 -3.62
N ASP A 105 15.41 -11.75 -4.88
CA ASP A 105 15.87 -12.55 -6.00
C ASP A 105 17.37 -12.83 -5.78
N ASP A 106 17.80 -14.07 -5.98
CA ASP A 106 19.22 -14.43 -6.08
C ASP A 106 19.78 -13.81 -7.37
N SER A 107 19.93 -12.49 -7.37
CA SER A 107 20.70 -11.79 -8.39
C SER A 107 22.18 -12.03 -8.11
N PRO A 108 23.01 -12.13 -9.16
CA PRO A 108 24.46 -12.39 -9.03
C PRO A 108 25.20 -11.31 -8.21
N GLU A 109 24.58 -10.15 -7.98
CA GLU A 109 25.12 -9.11 -7.10
C GLU A 109 25.16 -9.54 -5.62
N THR A 110 24.27 -10.46 -5.20
CA THR A 110 24.23 -11.01 -3.84
C THR A 110 25.29 -12.09 -3.64
N GLU A 111 25.62 -12.84 -4.70
CA GLU A 111 26.70 -13.84 -4.71
C GLU A 111 28.09 -13.19 -4.63
N LEU A 112 28.28 -12.04 -5.28
CA LEU A 112 29.57 -11.32 -5.27
C LEU A 112 29.97 -10.80 -3.89
N ILE A 113 29.00 -10.47 -3.03
CA ILE A 113 29.27 -9.98 -1.66
C ILE A 113 29.68 -11.13 -0.73
N THR A 114 29.12 -12.33 -0.92
CA THR A 114 29.41 -13.49 -0.07
C THR A 114 30.70 -14.23 -0.45
N ALA A 115 31.17 -14.09 -1.69
CA ALA A 115 32.43 -14.70 -2.14
C ALA A 115 33.71 -14.02 -1.60
N TYR A 116 33.60 -12.84 -0.97
CA TYR A 116 34.73 -12.05 -0.45
C TYR A 116 34.82 -11.97 1.09
N ALA A 117 33.95 -12.69 1.81
CA ALA A 117 33.93 -12.75 3.28
C ALA A 117 34.50 -14.08 3.79
#